data_AF-A0A0T6A814-F1
#
_entry.id   AF-A0A0T6A814-F1
#
_cell.length_a   1.000
_cell.length_b   1.000
_cell.length_c   1.000
_cell.angle_alpha   90.00
_cell.angle_beta   90.00
_cell.angle_gamma   90.00
#
_symmetry.space_group_name_H-M   'P 1'
#
loop_
_entity.id
_entity.type
_entity.pdbx_description
1 polymer ?
#
loop_
_entity_poly.entity_id
_entity_poly.type
_entity_poly.pdbx_seq_one_letter_code
_entity_poly.pdbx_strand_id
1 'polypeptide(L)'
;MSSMNNIHVRACQETKSWSREQFRIYCSRSSITGDRGVKEVPGARNAKLFFAILAPEGLLAAVESSLSAAFGPLDLKSEVFPFSFTEYYETEMGSGLYRRFVAAEALIAQNILPEAKHRTNQIEGQFSLAGKRTLRRRINVDPGYLTPAKIVLASTKDYAHRIYLDQGIFGDLHLKYEQGAYQPLPWTYPDYRTREALAFFAELRRLYLRDRGP
;
A
#
# COMPACT_ATOMS: atom_id res chain seq x y z
N MET A 1 41.81 -44.35 23.34
CA MET A 1 40.71 -43.70 22.60
C MET A 1 41.36 -42.65 21.72
N SER A 2 41.62 -42.94 20.43
CA SER A 2 40.67 -42.81 19.30
C SER A 2 40.29 -41.32 19.11
N SER A 3 40.88 -40.62 18.11
CA SER A 3 40.27 -40.39 16.77
C SER A 3 39.42 -39.10 16.77
N MET A 4 39.28 -38.24 15.76
CA MET A 4 39.93 -37.92 14.46
C MET A 4 39.42 -36.49 14.08
N ASN A 5 39.98 -35.70 13.17
CA ASN A 5 41.15 -35.84 12.30
C ASN A 5 41.74 -34.43 12.01
N ASN A 6 42.95 -34.33 11.46
CA ASN A 6 43.51 -33.08 10.91
C ASN A 6 44.08 -33.39 9.51
N ILE A 7 43.34 -33.13 8.43
CA ILE A 7 43.77 -33.43 7.05
C ILE A 7 43.46 -32.28 6.09
N HIS A 8 44.52 -31.88 5.36
CA HIS A 8 44.58 -30.90 4.30
C HIS A 8 43.43 -30.88 3.28
N VAL A 9 43.03 -29.67 2.88
CA VAL A 9 42.59 -29.41 1.50
C VAL A 9 43.81 -28.97 0.69
N ARG A 10 44.07 -29.67 -0.42
CA ARG A 10 45.21 -29.41 -1.31
C ARG A 10 45.09 -28.05 -1.98
N ALA A 11 46.23 -27.39 -2.23
CA ALA A 11 46.30 -26.33 -3.22
C ALA A 11 45.96 -26.91 -4.61
N CYS A 12 44.78 -26.58 -5.13
CA CYS A 12 44.47 -26.80 -6.54
C CYS A 12 45.05 -25.61 -7.33
N GLN A 13 46.11 -25.87 -8.09
CA GLN A 13 46.72 -24.88 -8.96
C GLN A 13 45.81 -24.62 -10.17
N GLU A 14 44.96 -23.61 -10.10
CA GLU A 14 44.46 -22.92 -11.30
C GLU A 14 44.64 -21.41 -11.17
N THR A 15 45.72 -20.92 -11.77
CA THR A 15 45.92 -19.50 -12.02
C THR A 15 44.95 -19.00 -13.08
N LYS A 16 43.75 -18.60 -12.67
CA LYS A 16 42.89 -17.74 -13.51
C LYS A 16 43.17 -16.29 -13.18
N SER A 17 44.10 -15.71 -13.95
CA SER A 17 44.26 -14.26 -14.03
C SER A 17 43.00 -13.67 -14.67
N TRP A 18 42.16 -13.03 -13.87
CA TRP A 18 40.97 -12.35 -14.36
C TRP A 18 41.39 -11.09 -15.12
N SER A 19 41.47 -11.19 -16.45
CA SER A 19 41.62 -10.01 -17.31
C SER A 19 40.36 -9.14 -17.20
N ARG A 20 40.53 -7.82 -17.35
CA ARG A 20 39.47 -6.82 -17.14
C ARG A 20 38.30 -6.90 -18.14
N GLU A 21 38.33 -7.82 -19.10
CA GLU A 21 37.37 -7.89 -20.21
C GLU A 21 36.17 -8.82 -19.96
N GLN A 22 36.17 -9.64 -18.90
CA GLN A 22 35.06 -10.57 -18.63
C GLN A 22 33.88 -9.96 -17.82
N PHE A 23 34.00 -8.74 -17.31
CA PHE A 23 32.86 -7.98 -16.77
C PHE A 23 32.15 -7.21 -17.88
N ARG A 24 31.30 -7.91 -18.64
CA ARG A 24 30.39 -7.28 -19.60
C ARG A 24 29.19 -6.64 -18.89
N ILE A 25 29.47 -5.63 -18.06
CA ILE A 25 28.46 -4.75 -17.46
C ILE A 25 27.73 -4.06 -18.62
N TYR A 26 26.42 -4.29 -18.76
CA TYR A 26 25.56 -3.56 -19.69
C TYR A 26 25.27 -2.13 -19.20
N CYS A 27 26.32 -1.38 -18.86
CA CYS A 27 26.27 0.06 -18.73
C CYS A 27 26.30 0.65 -20.13
N SER A 28 25.13 0.73 -20.78
CA SER A 28 24.96 1.74 -21.81
C SER A 28 25.26 3.10 -21.17
N ARG A 29 26.32 3.78 -21.64
CA ARG A 29 26.60 5.18 -21.29
C ARG A 29 25.57 6.08 -21.99
N SER A 30 24.31 5.92 -21.63
CA SER A 30 23.28 6.92 -21.85
C SER A 30 23.44 7.95 -20.75
N SER A 31 23.82 9.16 -21.15
CA SER A 31 23.89 10.33 -20.28
C SER A 31 22.66 10.47 -19.37
N ILE A 32 22.89 10.95 -18.15
CA ILE A 32 21.81 11.33 -17.22
C ILE A 32 21.09 12.60 -17.73
N THR A 33 21.68 13.31 -18.70
CA THR A 33 21.00 14.25 -19.58
C THR A 33 20.53 13.55 -20.86
N GLY A 34 19.24 13.33 -20.98
CA GLY A 34 18.64 12.74 -22.16
C GLY A 34 17.17 12.53 -21.91
N ASP A 35 16.33 13.25 -22.67
CA ASP A 35 14.90 13.01 -22.77
C ASP A 35 14.69 11.54 -23.18
N ARG A 36 14.44 10.73 -22.15
CA ARG A 36 14.06 9.34 -22.27
C ARG A 36 12.61 9.30 -21.84
N GLY A 37 11.71 9.54 -22.80
CA GLY A 37 10.34 9.09 -22.70
C GLY A 37 10.35 7.68 -22.13
N VAL A 38 9.86 7.54 -20.91
CA VAL A 38 9.92 6.27 -20.17
C VAL A 38 9.11 5.29 -20.98
N LYS A 39 9.79 4.35 -21.66
CA LYS A 39 9.10 3.22 -22.27
C LYS A 39 8.26 2.59 -21.18
N GLU A 40 6.94 2.54 -21.37
CA GLU A 40 6.02 1.92 -20.41
C GLU A 40 6.60 0.56 -20.02
N VAL A 41 6.99 0.44 -18.74
CA VAL A 41 7.62 -0.78 -18.26
C VAL A 41 6.53 -1.85 -18.26
N PRO A 42 6.65 -2.93 -19.06
CA PRO A 42 5.62 -3.94 -19.12
C PRO A 42 5.50 -4.61 -17.74
N GLY A 43 4.44 -4.28 -17.00
CA GLY A 43 4.23 -4.80 -15.66
C GLY A 43 4.22 -3.81 -14.50
N ALA A 44 3.91 -2.52 -14.70
CA ALA A 44 3.19 -1.75 -13.68
C ALA A 44 1.78 -2.36 -13.48
N ARG A 45 1.71 -3.60 -12.96
CA ARG A 45 0.52 -4.47 -13.04
C ARG A 45 -0.68 -3.77 -12.42
N ASN A 46 -1.76 -3.70 -13.19
CA ASN A 46 -3.07 -3.22 -12.75
C ASN A 46 -3.43 -3.80 -11.37
N ALA A 47 -3.83 -2.93 -10.46
CA ALA A 47 -4.19 -3.21 -9.08
C ALA A 47 -5.59 -2.64 -8.79
N LYS A 48 -6.29 -3.16 -7.78
CA LYS A 48 -7.59 -2.61 -7.35
C LYS A 48 -7.35 -1.55 -6.28
N LEU A 49 -7.80 -0.31 -6.51
CA LEU A 49 -7.69 0.78 -5.54
C LEU A 49 -8.79 0.64 -4.47
N PHE A 50 -8.44 0.82 -3.21
CA PHE A 50 -9.39 0.89 -2.11
C PHE A 50 -9.03 2.00 -1.13
N PHE A 51 -9.99 2.35 -0.28
CA PHE A 51 -9.89 3.41 0.72
C PHE A 51 -10.44 2.90 2.05
N ALA A 52 -9.68 3.09 3.13
CA ALA A 52 -10.13 2.88 4.48
C ALA A 52 -10.58 4.22 5.08
N ILE A 53 -11.89 4.43 5.12
CA ILE A 53 -12.53 5.62 5.70
C ILE A 53 -12.67 5.41 7.21
N LEU A 54 -12.30 6.43 8.00
CA LEU A 54 -12.63 6.56 9.41
C LEU A 54 -13.34 7.90 9.59
N ALA A 55 -14.58 7.89 10.06
CA ALA A 55 -15.39 9.09 10.23
C ALA A 55 -16.53 8.85 11.22
N PRO A 56 -17.16 9.91 11.77
CA PRO A 56 -18.51 9.83 12.31
C PRO A 56 -19.47 9.27 11.25
N GLU A 57 -20.42 8.41 11.66
CA GLU A 57 -21.29 7.66 10.75
C GLU A 57 -22.02 8.54 9.73
N GLY A 58 -22.58 9.67 10.18
CA GLY A 58 -23.30 10.64 9.34
C GLY A 58 -22.44 11.35 8.28
N LEU A 59 -21.12 11.19 8.26
CA LEU A 59 -20.23 11.69 7.21
C LEU A 59 -19.86 10.64 6.16
N LEU A 60 -20.03 9.33 6.43
CA LEU A 60 -19.53 8.26 5.56
C LEU A 60 -20.01 8.38 4.11
N ALA A 61 -21.32 8.58 3.90
CA ALA A 61 -21.90 8.72 2.55
C ALA A 61 -21.38 9.94 1.77
N ALA A 62 -21.07 11.04 2.48
CA ALA A 62 -20.49 12.23 1.86
C ALA A 62 -19.02 11.99 1.46
N VAL A 63 -18.24 11.29 2.30
CA VAL A 63 -16.86 10.88 1.96
C VAL A 63 -16.85 9.92 0.78
N GLU A 64 -17.75 8.94 0.72
CA GLU A 64 -17.90 8.05 -0.43
C GLU A 64 -18.22 8.82 -1.72
N SER A 65 -19.11 9.82 -1.66
CA SER A 65 -19.42 10.68 -2.80
C SER A 65 -18.19 11.45 -3.28
N SER A 66 -17.39 12.01 -2.36
CA SER A 66 -16.14 12.71 -2.68
C SER A 66 -15.08 11.78 -3.29
N LEU A 67 -14.97 10.54 -2.79
CA LEU A 67 -14.07 9.53 -3.35
C LEU A 67 -14.52 9.08 -4.75
N SER A 68 -15.82 8.85 -4.93
CA SER A 68 -16.40 8.51 -6.23
C SER A 68 -16.14 9.60 -7.28
N ALA A 69 -16.29 10.86 -6.90
CA ALA A 69 -15.98 12.00 -7.78
C ALA A 69 -14.47 12.13 -8.10
N ALA A 70 -13.58 11.76 -7.18
CA ALA A 70 -12.14 11.92 -7.34
C ALA A 70 -11.43 10.72 -8.00
N PHE A 71 -12.02 9.53 -7.95
CA PHE A 71 -11.40 8.27 -8.38
C PHE A 71 -12.27 7.40 -9.31
N GLY A 72 -13.48 7.85 -9.65
CA GLY A 72 -14.46 7.07 -10.41
C GLY A 72 -15.37 6.22 -9.52
N PRO A 73 -16.35 5.52 -10.11
CA PRO A 73 -17.36 4.76 -9.38
C PRO A 73 -16.79 3.78 -8.36
N LEU A 74 -17.52 3.56 -7.26
CA LEU A 74 -17.15 2.63 -6.19
C LEU A 74 -17.97 1.34 -6.31
N ASP A 75 -17.31 0.19 -6.50
CA ASP A 75 -17.94 -1.10 -6.84
C ASP A 75 -18.01 -2.12 -5.69
N LEU A 76 -17.25 -1.91 -4.61
CA LEU A 76 -17.35 -2.69 -3.37
C LEU A 76 -17.32 -1.77 -2.15
N LYS A 77 -18.12 -2.12 -1.14
CA LYS A 77 -18.14 -1.47 0.18
C LYS A 77 -18.21 -2.55 1.27
N SER A 78 -17.50 -2.38 2.37
CA SER A 78 -17.64 -3.24 3.55
C SER A 78 -18.91 -2.88 4.33
N GLU A 79 -19.30 -3.71 5.29
CA GLU A 79 -20.14 -3.27 6.40
C GLU A 79 -19.54 -2.05 7.11
N VAL A 80 -20.39 -1.24 7.74
CA VAL A 80 -19.96 -0.19 8.67
C VAL A 80 -19.70 -0.84 10.03
N PHE A 81 -18.56 -0.57 10.66
CA PHE A 81 -18.30 -1.07 12.01
C PHE A 81 -17.67 -0.02 12.93
N PRO A 82 -17.99 -0.04 14.25
CA PRO A 82 -17.39 0.89 15.21
C PRO A 82 -15.87 0.76 15.27
N PHE A 83 -15.17 1.87 15.43
CA PHE A 83 -13.72 1.92 15.59
C PHE A 83 -13.35 2.21 17.05
N SER A 84 -12.79 1.22 17.74
CA SER A 84 -12.42 1.28 19.16
C SER A 84 -10.97 0.85 19.43
N PHE A 85 -10.11 0.91 18.41
CA PHE A 85 -8.76 0.35 18.46
C PHE A 85 -7.69 1.32 19.02
N THR A 86 -7.96 2.62 19.03
CA THR A 86 -7.04 3.64 19.58
C THR A 86 -7.76 4.98 19.79
N GLU A 87 -7.44 5.65 20.90
CA GLU A 87 -7.90 7.01 21.22
C GLU A 87 -7.17 8.11 20.40
N TYR A 88 -6.15 7.75 19.61
CA TYR A 88 -5.30 8.69 18.84
C TYR A 88 -6.10 9.72 18.03
N TYR A 89 -7.24 9.33 17.46
CA TYR A 89 -8.07 10.19 16.63
C TYR A 89 -9.04 11.08 17.42
N GLU A 90 -9.36 10.76 18.68
CA GLU A 90 -10.45 11.42 19.42
C GLU A 90 -10.17 12.90 19.70
N THR A 91 -8.91 13.27 19.90
CA THR A 91 -8.49 14.66 20.14
C THR A 91 -8.85 15.60 18.97
N GLU A 92 -8.80 15.09 17.74
CA GLU A 92 -9.09 15.86 16.52
C GLU A 92 -10.51 15.62 15.99
N MET A 93 -10.89 14.33 15.85
CA MET A 93 -12.11 13.88 15.17
C MET A 93 -13.31 13.72 16.12
N GLY A 94 -13.08 13.62 17.44
CA GLY A 94 -14.09 13.23 18.42
C GLY A 94 -14.24 11.71 18.55
N SER A 95 -15.10 11.28 19.49
CA SER A 95 -15.47 9.88 19.71
C SER A 95 -16.63 9.44 18.78
N GLY A 96 -17.01 8.16 18.82
CA GLY A 96 -18.08 7.62 17.98
C GLY A 96 -17.68 7.49 16.51
N LEU A 97 -16.43 7.06 16.26
CA LEU A 97 -15.90 6.87 14.92
C LEU A 97 -16.25 5.48 14.38
N TYR A 98 -16.47 5.40 13.08
CA TYR A 98 -16.78 4.18 12.35
C TYR A 98 -15.79 3.98 11.21
N ARG A 99 -15.37 2.73 11.03
CA ARG A 99 -14.53 2.27 9.93
C ARG A 99 -15.42 1.73 8.82
N ARG A 100 -15.07 2.08 7.58
CA ARG A 100 -15.64 1.48 6.37
C ARG A 100 -14.58 1.41 5.28
N PHE A 101 -14.52 0.29 4.57
CA PHE A 101 -13.69 0.15 3.39
C PHE A 101 -14.55 0.27 2.13
N VAL A 102 -14.02 0.96 1.12
CA VAL A 102 -14.64 1.05 -0.21
C VAL A 102 -13.58 0.88 -1.30
N ALA A 103 -13.95 0.35 -2.46
CA ALA A 103 -13.06 0.16 -3.59
C ALA A 103 -13.56 0.88 -4.84
N ALA A 104 -12.62 1.33 -5.69
CA ALA A 104 -12.93 1.90 -6.99
C ALA A 104 -13.08 0.79 -8.04
N GLU A 105 -14.02 0.98 -8.96
CA GLU A 105 -14.34 0.04 -10.03
C GLU A 105 -13.13 -0.19 -10.95
N ALA A 106 -12.51 0.89 -11.42
CA ALA A 106 -11.39 0.85 -12.35
C ALA A 106 -10.13 0.24 -11.72
N LEU A 107 -9.43 -0.58 -12.50
CA LEU A 107 -8.08 -1.01 -12.16
C LEU A 107 -7.07 0.10 -12.47
N ILE A 108 -6.08 0.24 -11.58
CA ILE A 108 -5.11 1.33 -11.59
C ILE A 108 -3.67 0.83 -11.71
N ALA A 109 -2.77 1.65 -12.25
CA ALA A 109 -1.33 1.38 -12.17
C ALA A 109 -0.83 1.62 -10.73
N GLN A 110 0.00 0.73 -10.18
CA GLN A 110 0.44 0.78 -8.77
C GLN A 110 1.21 2.07 -8.40
N ASN A 111 1.81 2.75 -9.38
CA ASN A 111 2.54 4.01 -9.18
C ASN A 111 1.64 5.22 -8.90
N ILE A 112 0.31 5.14 -9.04
CA ILE A 112 -0.58 6.26 -8.68
C ILE A 112 -0.81 6.38 -7.16
N LEU A 113 -0.32 5.44 -6.34
CA LEU A 113 -0.58 5.44 -4.89
C LEU A 113 -0.15 6.73 -4.15
N PRO A 114 0.99 7.38 -4.49
CA PRO A 114 1.34 8.69 -3.94
C PRO A 114 0.33 9.79 -4.28
N GLU A 115 -0.08 9.87 -5.55
CA GLU A 115 -1.09 10.82 -6.00
C GLU A 115 -2.44 10.57 -5.31
N ALA A 116 -2.84 9.30 -5.18
CA ALA A 116 -4.05 8.92 -4.47
C ALA A 116 -4.01 9.39 -3.00
N LYS A 117 -2.87 9.29 -2.29
CA LYS A 117 -2.76 9.80 -0.92
C LYS A 117 -2.85 11.32 -0.85
N HIS A 118 -2.24 12.04 -1.79
CA HIS A 118 -2.37 13.51 -1.87
C HIS A 118 -3.81 13.94 -2.15
N ARG A 119 -4.51 13.28 -3.08
CA ARG A 119 -5.95 13.50 -3.33
C ARG A 119 -6.81 13.20 -2.09
N THR A 120 -6.58 12.08 -1.38
CA THR A 120 -7.33 11.79 -0.15
C THR A 120 -7.03 12.80 0.96
N ASN A 121 -5.79 13.29 1.07
CA ASN A 121 -5.44 14.36 2.03
C ASN A 121 -6.20 15.67 1.75
N GLN A 122 -6.41 16.00 0.48
CA GLN A 122 -7.23 17.16 0.08
C GLN A 122 -8.70 16.96 0.44
N ILE A 123 -9.26 15.76 0.21
CA ILE A 123 -10.62 15.41 0.62
C ILE A 123 -10.77 15.56 2.15
N GLU A 124 -9.85 15.02 2.95
CA GLU A 124 -9.85 15.19 4.41
C GLU A 124 -9.87 16.67 4.85
N GLY A 125 -9.16 17.53 4.12
CA GLY A 125 -9.19 18.98 4.28
C GLY A 125 -10.58 19.60 4.05
N GLN A 126 -11.32 19.16 3.02
CA GLN A 126 -12.67 19.64 2.70
C GLN A 126 -13.70 19.35 3.81
N PHE A 127 -13.49 18.28 4.60
CA PHE A 127 -14.38 17.92 5.71
C PHE A 127 -13.98 18.55 7.06
N SER A 128 -12.90 19.33 7.10
CA SER A 128 -12.39 19.96 8.32
C SER A 128 -13.19 21.23 8.69
N LEU A 129 -13.30 21.52 9.99
CA LEU A 129 -14.02 22.70 10.47
C LEU A 129 -13.13 23.95 10.48
N ALA A 130 -13.64 25.04 9.90
CA ALA A 130 -13.00 26.36 9.99
C ALA A 130 -13.13 26.96 11.40
N GLY A 131 -12.18 27.84 11.78
CA GLY A 131 -12.34 28.75 12.93
C GLY A 131 -11.67 28.36 14.26
N LYS A 132 -10.80 27.34 14.30
CA LYS A 132 -9.91 27.10 15.45
C LYS A 132 -8.45 27.03 15.01
N ARG A 133 -7.54 27.41 15.92
CA ARG A 133 -6.09 27.58 15.67
C ARG A 133 -5.35 26.27 15.32
N THR A 134 -6.06 25.15 15.40
CA THR A 134 -5.75 23.85 14.81
C THR A 134 -6.97 23.40 14.01
N LEU A 135 -6.77 23.00 12.74
CA LEU A 135 -7.82 22.38 11.94
C LEU A 135 -8.22 21.06 12.59
N ARG A 136 -9.42 20.98 13.18
CA ARG A 136 -9.98 19.70 13.61
C ARG A 136 -10.44 18.92 12.37
N ARG A 137 -9.53 18.07 11.89
CA ARG A 137 -9.78 16.98 10.95
C ARG A 137 -10.97 16.15 11.46
N ARG A 138 -11.99 15.92 10.63
CA ARG A 138 -13.18 15.12 11.01
C ARG A 138 -13.21 13.72 10.42
N ILE A 139 -12.35 13.45 9.43
CA ILE A 139 -12.27 12.18 8.73
C ILE A 139 -10.81 11.80 8.51
N ASN A 140 -10.54 10.52 8.37
CA ASN A 140 -9.25 10.00 7.92
C ASN A 140 -9.50 8.98 6.80
N VAL A 141 -8.80 9.11 5.68
CA VAL A 141 -8.95 8.27 4.50
C VAL A 141 -7.58 7.77 4.06
N ASP A 142 -7.34 6.47 4.24
CA ASP A 142 -6.11 5.83 3.81
C ASP A 142 -6.33 5.04 2.52
N PRO A 143 -5.81 5.51 1.38
CA PRO A 143 -5.81 4.73 0.15
C PRO A 143 -4.78 3.62 0.23
N GLY A 144 -5.13 2.49 -0.38
CA GLY A 144 -4.25 1.37 -0.61
C GLY A 144 -4.60 0.67 -1.91
N TYR A 145 -3.72 -0.20 -2.38
CA TYR A 145 -4.01 -1.05 -3.53
C TYR A 145 -3.92 -2.54 -3.17
N LEU A 146 -4.70 -3.34 -3.90
CA LEU A 146 -4.72 -4.80 -3.83
C LEU A 146 -4.16 -5.40 -5.13
N THR A 147 -3.36 -6.45 -4.97
CA THR A 147 -2.84 -7.33 -6.04
C THR A 147 -3.14 -8.79 -5.65
N PRO A 148 -2.87 -9.82 -6.50
CA PRO A 148 -3.18 -11.22 -6.15
C PRO A 148 -2.52 -11.72 -4.85
N ALA A 149 -1.41 -11.09 -4.45
CA ALA A 149 -0.50 -11.57 -3.40
C ALA A 149 -0.37 -10.62 -2.18
N LYS A 150 -0.82 -9.37 -2.28
CA LYS A 150 -0.61 -8.35 -1.22
C LYS A 150 -1.57 -7.17 -1.30
N ILE A 151 -1.72 -6.52 -0.15
CA ILE A 151 -2.29 -5.19 0.03
C ILE A 151 -1.18 -4.24 0.48
N VAL A 152 -1.14 -3.05 -0.12
CA VAL A 152 -0.20 -1.98 0.23
C VAL A 152 -0.97 -0.71 0.57
N LEU A 153 -0.66 -0.08 1.70
CA LEU A 153 -1.23 1.22 2.10
C LEU A 153 -0.27 2.37 1.79
N ALA A 154 -0.82 3.55 1.53
CA ALA A 154 -0.05 4.79 1.48
C ALA A 154 0.09 5.43 2.86
N SER A 155 1.27 5.94 3.19
CA SER A 155 1.51 6.72 4.40
C SER A 155 2.40 7.94 4.14
N THR A 156 2.13 9.04 4.84
CA THR A 156 3.02 10.22 4.93
C THR A 156 4.08 10.08 6.03
N LYS A 157 3.99 9.02 6.85
CA LYS A 157 4.88 8.78 7.99
C LYS A 157 5.88 7.68 7.64
N ASP A 158 7.16 8.02 7.58
CA ASP A 158 8.24 7.04 7.43
C ASP A 158 8.32 6.10 8.65
N TYR A 159 8.70 4.84 8.42
CA TYR A 159 8.97 3.85 9.47
C TYR A 159 9.70 2.63 8.88
N ALA A 160 10.35 1.82 9.73
CA ALA A 160 11.26 0.73 9.33
C ALA A 160 10.71 -0.32 8.33
N HIS A 161 9.40 -0.51 8.21
CA HIS A 161 8.76 -1.43 7.25
C HIS A 161 8.18 -0.74 6.01
N ARG A 162 8.34 0.58 5.88
CA ARG A 162 7.73 1.41 4.85
C ARG A 162 8.77 1.80 3.82
N ILE A 163 8.39 1.67 2.55
CA ILE A 163 9.31 1.90 1.43
C ILE A 163 8.91 3.21 0.77
N TYR A 164 9.84 4.16 0.64
CA TYR A 164 9.58 5.40 -0.09
C TYR A 164 9.13 5.10 -1.53
N LEU A 165 8.03 5.71 -1.96
CA LEU A 165 7.48 5.56 -3.30
C LEU A 165 7.83 6.81 -4.14
N ASP A 166 7.19 7.93 -3.81
CA ASP A 166 7.40 9.23 -4.43
C ASP A 166 6.70 10.33 -3.60
N GLN A 167 7.02 11.61 -3.84
CA GLN A 167 6.31 12.79 -3.31
C GLN A 167 6.08 12.79 -1.79
N GLY A 168 7.03 12.27 -1.01
CA GLY A 168 6.90 12.15 0.45
C GLY A 168 5.94 11.05 0.94
N ILE A 169 5.48 10.18 0.03
CA ILE A 169 4.59 9.06 0.34
C ILE A 169 5.37 7.75 0.34
N PHE A 170 5.08 6.93 1.34
CA PHE A 170 5.66 5.62 1.57
C PHE A 170 4.59 4.53 1.41
N GLY A 171 5.01 3.37 0.90
CA GLY A 171 4.19 2.16 0.81
C GLY A 171 4.43 1.24 1.99
N ASP A 172 3.37 0.90 2.70
CA ASP A 172 3.36 -0.11 3.77
C ASP A 172 2.78 -1.43 3.22
N LEU A 173 3.58 -2.49 3.19
CA LEU A 173 3.07 -3.85 2.93
C LEU A 173 2.24 -4.28 4.14
N HIS A 174 0.92 -4.18 4.02
CA HIS A 174 0.04 -4.20 5.18
C HIS A 174 -0.65 -5.55 5.41
N LEU A 175 -0.94 -6.31 4.34
CA LEU A 175 -1.38 -7.71 4.39
C LEU A 175 -0.73 -8.48 3.23
N LYS A 176 -0.31 -9.73 3.47
CA LYS A 176 0.08 -10.68 2.40
C LYS A 176 -1.01 -11.73 2.19
N TYR A 177 -1.17 -12.25 0.98
CA TYR A 177 -2.10 -13.34 0.70
C TYR A 177 -1.34 -14.65 0.56
N GLU A 178 -1.62 -15.60 1.45
CA GLU A 178 -0.89 -16.87 1.57
C GLU A 178 -1.82 -17.96 2.12
N GLN A 179 -1.65 -19.20 1.63
CA GLN A 179 -2.46 -20.36 2.03
C GLN A 179 -3.99 -20.14 1.95
N GLY A 180 -4.43 -19.35 0.97
CA GLY A 180 -5.86 -19.09 0.70
C GLY A 180 -6.47 -17.93 1.49
N ALA A 181 -5.73 -17.26 2.38
CA ALA A 181 -6.23 -16.16 3.19
C ALA A 181 -5.27 -14.95 3.22
N TYR A 182 -5.78 -13.79 3.63
CA TYR A 182 -4.94 -12.65 3.99
C TYR A 182 -4.35 -12.86 5.39
N GLN A 183 -3.02 -12.80 5.47
CA GLN A 183 -2.25 -12.93 6.69
C GLN A 183 -1.76 -11.55 7.14
N PRO A 184 -2.11 -11.13 8.37
CA PRO A 184 -1.47 -10.00 9.04
C PRO A 184 0.05 -10.18 9.18
N LEU A 185 0.75 -9.05 9.14
CA LEU A 185 2.16 -8.89 9.45
C LEU A 185 2.29 -8.28 10.84
N PRO A 186 3.48 -8.30 11.48
CA PRO A 186 3.65 -7.81 12.86
C PRO A 186 3.13 -6.39 13.08
N TRP A 187 3.26 -5.52 12.07
CA TRP A 187 2.88 -4.11 12.08
C TRP A 187 1.47 -3.80 11.50
N THR A 188 0.73 -4.79 10.99
CA THR A 188 -0.65 -4.59 10.49
C THR A 188 -1.53 -3.95 11.57
N TYR A 189 -2.27 -2.90 11.24
CA TYR A 189 -3.11 -2.19 12.22
C TYR A 189 -4.23 -3.11 12.74
N PRO A 190 -4.66 -2.96 14.02
CA PRO A 190 -5.67 -3.85 14.61
C PRO A 190 -6.98 -3.93 13.83
N ASP A 191 -7.44 -2.82 13.24
CA ASP A 191 -8.66 -2.73 12.45
C ASP A 191 -8.58 -3.47 11.09
N TYR A 192 -7.38 -3.75 10.58
CA TYR A 192 -7.17 -4.59 9.40
C TYR A 192 -7.09 -6.09 9.75
N ARG A 193 -7.07 -6.45 11.04
CA ARG A 193 -7.07 -7.84 11.53
C ARG A 193 -8.49 -8.33 11.87
N THR A 194 -9.51 -7.48 11.76
CA THR A 194 -10.90 -7.84 12.09
C THR A 194 -11.49 -8.77 11.04
N ARG A 195 -12.55 -9.48 11.42
CA ARG A 195 -13.29 -10.36 10.51
C ARG A 195 -13.89 -9.57 9.35
N GLU A 196 -14.38 -8.37 9.64
CA GLU A 196 -15.03 -7.44 8.72
C GLU A 196 -14.04 -6.95 7.65
N ALA A 197 -12.83 -6.56 8.07
CA ALA A 197 -11.76 -6.14 7.16
C ALA A 197 -11.27 -7.31 6.28
N LEU A 198 -10.97 -8.47 6.89
CA LEU A 198 -10.48 -9.63 6.16
C LEU A 198 -11.52 -10.19 5.18
N ALA A 199 -12.81 -10.15 5.53
CA ALA A 199 -13.91 -10.50 4.61
C ALA A 199 -14.02 -9.52 3.43
N PHE A 200 -13.94 -8.20 3.68
CA PHE A 200 -13.91 -7.20 2.61
C PHE A 200 -12.73 -7.45 1.65
N PHE A 201 -11.52 -7.66 2.18
CA PHE A 201 -10.34 -7.90 1.33
C PHE A 201 -10.40 -9.22 0.56
N ALA A 202 -11.01 -10.28 1.14
CA ALA A 202 -11.24 -11.53 0.44
C ALA A 202 -12.16 -11.35 -0.78
N GLU A 203 -13.28 -10.63 -0.65
CA GLU A 203 -14.17 -10.35 -1.78
C GLU A 203 -13.54 -9.36 -2.77
N LEU A 204 -12.85 -8.32 -2.28
CA LEU A 204 -12.13 -7.39 -3.15
C LEU A 204 -11.09 -8.10 -4.04
N ARG A 205 -10.40 -9.11 -3.49
CA ARG A 205 -9.50 -9.97 -4.25
C ARG A 205 -10.24 -10.78 -5.31
N ARG A 206 -11.43 -11.28 -4.99
CA ARG A 206 -12.26 -12.07 -5.91
C ARG A 206 -12.77 -11.22 -7.07
N LEU A 207 -13.22 -9.99 -6.80
CA LEU A 207 -13.57 -9.00 -7.83
C LEU A 207 -12.35 -8.65 -8.69
N TYR A 208 -11.23 -8.28 -8.08
CA TYR A 208 -10.00 -7.96 -8.81
C TYR A 208 -9.52 -9.08 -9.75
N LEU A 209 -9.59 -10.35 -9.31
CA LEU A 209 -9.20 -11.50 -10.14
C LEU A 209 -10.17 -11.74 -11.31
N ARG A 210 -11.45 -11.39 -11.17
CA ARG A 210 -12.43 -11.37 -12.27
C ARG A 210 -12.12 -10.22 -13.23
N ASP A 211 -11.92 -9.01 -12.71
CA ASP A 211 -11.82 -7.77 -13.50
C ASP A 211 -10.52 -7.69 -14.30
N ARG A 212 -9.42 -8.25 -13.80
CA ARG A 212 -8.11 -8.19 -14.49
C ARG A 212 -8.03 -9.10 -15.73
N GLY A 213 -8.96 -10.04 -15.88
CA GLY A 213 -8.85 -11.16 -16.84
C GLY A 213 -7.91 -12.30 -16.40
N PRO A 214 -7.69 -13.29 -17.29
CA PRO A 214 -6.78 -14.42 -17.05
C PRO A 214 -5.33 -13.98 -16.82
#